data_AF-W9WUL0-F1
#
_entry.id   AF-W9WUL0-F1
#
_cell.length_a   1.000
_cell.length_b   1.000
_cell.length_c   1.000
_cell.angle_alpha   90.00
_cell.angle_beta   90.00
_cell.angle_gamma   90.00
#
_symmetry.space_group_name_H-M   'P 1'
#
loop_
_entity.id
_entity.type
_entity.pdbx_description
1 polymer ?
#
loop_
_entity_poly.entity_id
_entity_poly.type
_entity_poly.pdbx_seq_one_letter_code
_entity_poly.pdbx_strand_id
1 'polypeptide(L)'
;MVRKNDASAIQIQTSLAFAKLSPPSPSKSMPTPRSAFTPRPRPSATTVAEALDAVCKLTGIGPATGTLILNVFDPVHIPFFQDEMFVWFFPNVGDKLKYTLKEYLRLLEAAAPVLEKLNVRAVELEQVAYVLGHVDVLDAAERQALTDVFKECEGDTGTSQDGNRGPDRAAEDGGDAKDTTTSTPRREPPPADKGRKRVAREKDEDDKGGETRAPKRRSQRKK
;
A
#
# COMPACT_ATOMS: atom_id res chain seq x y z
N MET A 1 -8.14 -25.42 19.81
CA MET A 1 -8.37 -24.46 20.92
C MET A 1 -8.00 -23.08 20.40
N VAL A 2 -8.98 -22.23 20.10
CA VAL A 2 -8.71 -20.84 19.68
C VAL A 2 -8.15 -20.10 20.89
N ARG A 3 -6.89 -19.67 20.83
CA ARG A 3 -6.32 -18.84 21.88
C ARG A 3 -7.05 -17.50 21.85
N LYS A 4 -7.78 -17.19 22.91
CA LYS A 4 -8.43 -15.89 23.08
C LYS A 4 -7.37 -14.90 23.54
N ASN A 5 -7.48 -13.65 23.08
CA ASN A 5 -6.69 -12.56 23.64
C ASN A 5 -7.32 -12.14 24.98
N ASP A 6 -6.51 -11.98 26.01
CA ASP A 6 -6.97 -11.43 27.29
C ASP A 6 -7.30 -9.94 27.14
N ALA A 7 -8.27 -9.45 27.92
CA ALA A 7 -8.74 -8.06 27.84
C ALA A 7 -7.60 -7.05 28.08
N SER A 8 -6.68 -7.36 28.99
CA SER A 8 -5.48 -6.55 29.25
C SER A 8 -4.58 -6.46 28.01
N ALA A 9 -4.35 -7.57 27.31
CA ALA A 9 -3.55 -7.59 26.10
C ALA A 9 -4.18 -6.72 24.98
N ILE A 10 -5.49 -6.82 24.81
CA ILE A 10 -6.24 -5.99 23.85
C ILE A 10 -6.06 -4.51 24.18
N GLN A 11 -6.27 -4.12 25.44
CA GLN A 11 -6.13 -2.74 25.88
C GLN A 11 -4.70 -2.22 25.72
N ILE A 12 -3.69 -3.03 26.08
CA ILE A 12 -2.27 -2.66 25.96
C ILE A 12 -1.89 -2.45 24.49
N GLN A 13 -2.22 -3.38 23.60
CA GLN A 13 -1.81 -3.27 22.20
C GLN A 13 -2.55 -2.15 21.46
N THR A 14 -3.85 -1.99 21.69
CA THR A 14 -4.63 -0.90 21.06
C THR A 14 -4.20 0.46 21.58
N SER A 15 -3.99 0.62 22.89
CA SER A 15 -3.48 1.88 23.45
C SER A 15 -2.09 2.24 22.93
N LEU A 16 -1.18 1.27 22.80
CA LEU A 16 0.14 1.49 22.21
C LEU A 16 0.01 1.95 20.75
N ALA A 17 -0.81 1.27 19.95
CA ALA A 17 -1.06 1.64 18.56
C ALA A 17 -1.64 3.06 18.42
N PHE A 18 -2.63 3.39 19.24
CA PHE A 18 -3.29 4.70 19.21
C PHE A 18 -2.36 5.82 19.73
N ALA A 19 -1.50 5.52 20.70
CA ALA A 19 -0.47 6.44 21.15
C ALA A 19 0.52 6.76 20.02
N LYS A 20 0.87 5.78 19.17
CA LYS A 20 1.73 6.01 17.99
C LYS A 20 1.08 6.95 16.98
N LEU A 21 -0.22 6.82 16.77
CA LEU A 21 -0.97 7.65 15.84
C LEU A 21 -1.29 9.04 16.40
N SER A 22 -1.40 9.18 17.72
CA SER A 22 -1.68 10.44 18.41
C SER A 22 -0.62 11.50 18.09
N PRO A 23 -1.02 12.71 17.64
CA PRO A 23 -0.05 13.75 17.37
C PRO A 23 0.59 14.17 18.71
N PRO A 24 1.87 14.58 18.71
CA PRO A 24 2.46 15.18 19.90
C PRO A 24 1.63 16.43 20.27
N SER A 25 1.11 16.46 21.49
CA SER A 25 0.22 17.53 21.94
C SER A 25 0.92 18.89 21.80
N PRO A 26 0.37 19.85 21.03
CA PRO A 26 0.86 21.21 21.08
C PRO A 26 0.58 21.77 22.48
N SER A 27 1.60 22.36 23.11
CA SER A 27 1.45 23.06 24.37
C SER A 27 0.53 24.28 24.16
N LYS A 28 -0.54 24.37 24.96
CA LYS A 28 -1.47 25.50 25.13
C LYS A 28 -2.07 26.11 23.84
N SER A 29 -3.37 25.92 23.62
CA SER A 29 -4.39 26.99 23.71
C SER A 29 -5.72 26.66 22.99
N MET A 30 -6.80 27.10 23.65
CA MET A 30 -8.16 27.41 23.18
C MET A 30 -9.15 26.27 22.86
N PRO A 31 -10.43 26.41 23.29
CA PRO A 31 -11.49 25.47 22.97
C PRO A 31 -12.05 25.76 21.58
N THR A 32 -11.99 24.79 20.68
CA THR A 32 -12.61 24.88 19.35
C THR A 32 -14.00 24.21 19.34
N PRO A 33 -14.95 24.75 18.54
CA PRO A 33 -16.32 24.28 18.49
C PRO A 33 -16.41 22.90 17.82
N ARG A 34 -17.44 22.13 18.20
CA ARG A 34 -17.73 20.73 17.83
C ARG A 34 -17.97 20.43 16.34
N SER A 35 -17.62 21.32 15.42
CA SER A 35 -17.92 21.16 13.99
C SER A 35 -16.92 21.90 13.10
N ALA A 36 -15.64 21.59 13.26
CA ALA A 36 -14.63 21.91 12.26
C ALA A 36 -13.66 20.75 12.18
N PHE A 37 -13.43 20.24 10.97
CA PHE A 37 -12.36 19.31 10.63
C PHE A 37 -11.05 19.89 11.15
N THR A 38 -10.64 19.51 12.36
CA THR A 38 -9.35 19.94 12.90
C THR A 38 -8.29 19.30 12.02
N PRO A 39 -7.41 20.07 11.36
CA PRO A 39 -6.37 19.53 10.51
C PRO A 39 -5.35 18.83 11.40
N ARG A 40 -5.62 17.55 11.69
CA ARG A 40 -4.64 16.68 12.31
C ARG A 40 -3.61 16.36 11.23
N PRO A 41 -2.31 16.46 11.52
CA PRO A 41 -1.29 16.03 10.57
C PRO A 41 -1.47 14.55 10.23
N ARG A 42 -1.39 14.22 8.94
CA ARG A 42 -1.40 12.83 8.49
C ARG A 42 -0.23 12.07 9.12
N PRO A 43 -0.45 10.87 9.69
CA PRO A 43 0.65 10.04 10.18
C PRO A 43 1.55 9.57 9.03
N SER A 44 2.86 9.50 9.28
CA SER A 44 3.80 8.96 8.31
C SER A 44 3.59 7.45 8.10
N ALA A 45 4.00 6.91 6.95
CA ALA A 45 3.93 5.48 6.67
C ALA A 45 4.63 4.62 7.75
N THR A 46 5.77 5.10 8.28
CA THR A 46 6.48 4.44 9.38
C THR A 46 5.65 4.42 10.66
N THR A 47 5.01 5.55 11.02
CA THR A 47 4.13 5.64 12.19
C THR A 47 2.96 4.66 12.07
N VAL A 48 2.35 4.57 10.88
CA VAL A 48 1.26 3.63 10.62
C VAL A 48 1.75 2.18 10.69
N ALA A 49 2.93 1.87 10.15
CA ALA A 49 3.52 0.53 10.23
C ALA A 49 3.80 0.09 11.68
N GLU A 50 4.34 1.00 12.51
CA GLU A 50 4.55 0.72 13.94
C GLU A 50 3.24 0.51 14.71
N ALA A 51 2.22 1.33 14.42
CA ALA A 51 0.89 1.16 15.02
C ALA A 51 0.26 -0.17 14.58
N LEU A 52 0.47 -0.58 13.33
CA LEU A 52 -0.04 -1.83 12.79
C LEU A 52 0.67 -3.05 13.40
N ASP A 53 1.99 -2.98 13.60
CA ASP A 53 2.76 -4.02 14.30
C ASP A 53 2.23 -4.25 15.72
N ALA A 54 1.87 -3.18 16.43
CA ALA A 54 1.30 -3.27 17.77
C ALA A 54 -0.01 -4.07 17.80
N VAL A 55 -0.98 -3.73 16.95
CA VAL A 55 -2.27 -4.47 16.92
C VAL A 55 -2.12 -5.89 16.34
N CYS A 56 -1.18 -6.13 15.43
CA CYS A 56 -0.93 -7.47 14.87
C CYS A 56 -0.27 -8.46 15.86
N LYS A 57 0.15 -8.01 17.05
CA LYS A 57 0.58 -8.90 18.14
C LYS A 57 -0.59 -9.66 18.77
N LEU A 58 -1.82 -9.20 18.56
CA LEU A 58 -3.02 -9.90 19.02
C LEU A 58 -3.25 -11.14 18.16
N THR A 59 -3.57 -12.26 18.81
CA THR A 59 -3.86 -13.52 18.12
C THR A 59 -5.05 -13.34 17.19
N GLY A 60 -4.90 -13.74 15.92
CA GLY A 60 -5.95 -13.65 14.91
C GLY A 60 -6.09 -12.27 14.26
N ILE A 61 -5.26 -11.30 14.61
CA ILE A 61 -5.25 -9.97 13.99
C ILE A 61 -4.08 -9.91 13.00
N GLY A 62 -4.39 -9.95 11.71
CA GLY A 62 -3.43 -9.68 10.64
C GLY A 62 -3.56 -8.25 10.10
N PRO A 63 -2.80 -7.87 9.05
CA PRO A 63 -2.82 -6.53 8.50
C PRO A 63 -4.21 -6.03 8.07
N ALA A 64 -5.06 -6.88 7.50
CA ALA A 64 -6.44 -6.52 7.16
C ALA A 64 -7.21 -6.03 8.39
N THR A 65 -7.42 -6.89 9.39
CA THR A 65 -8.16 -6.53 10.61
C THR A 65 -7.43 -5.49 11.45
N GLY A 66 -6.09 -5.47 11.45
CA GLY A 66 -5.30 -4.48 12.14
C GLY A 66 -5.55 -3.07 11.59
N THR A 67 -5.57 -2.92 10.26
CA THR A 67 -5.88 -1.63 9.63
C THR A 67 -7.32 -1.19 9.86
N LEU A 68 -8.28 -2.11 9.97
CA LEU A 68 -9.65 -1.79 10.41
C LEU A 68 -9.65 -1.16 11.82
N ILE A 69 -8.90 -1.74 12.77
CA ILE A 69 -8.79 -1.18 14.13
C ILE A 69 -8.18 0.23 14.10
N LEU A 70 -7.15 0.44 13.27
CA LEU A 70 -6.52 1.75 13.14
C LEU A 70 -7.44 2.78 12.45
N ASN A 71 -8.20 2.35 11.43
CA ASN A 71 -9.19 3.17 10.73
C ASN A 71 -10.32 3.63 11.67
N VAL A 72 -10.80 2.76 12.57
CA VAL A 72 -11.80 3.16 13.59
C VAL A 72 -11.27 4.30 14.48
N PHE A 73 -9.96 4.32 14.76
CA PHE A 73 -9.34 5.39 15.55
C PHE A 73 -9.05 6.65 14.73
N ASP A 74 -8.58 6.51 13.49
CA ASP A 74 -8.31 7.62 12.57
C ASP A 74 -8.98 7.39 11.20
N PRO A 75 -10.30 7.61 11.11
CA PRO A 75 -11.06 7.37 9.87
C PRO A 75 -10.79 8.43 8.80
N VAL A 76 -10.01 9.46 9.14
CA VAL A 76 -9.66 10.56 8.24
C VAL A 76 -8.47 10.16 7.39
N HIS A 77 -7.42 9.60 8.00
CA HIS A 77 -6.14 9.40 7.32
C HIS A 77 -5.80 7.94 7.01
N ILE A 78 -6.37 6.99 7.75
CA ILE A 78 -5.95 5.58 7.68
C ILE A 78 -7.01 4.79 6.92
N PRO A 79 -6.76 4.37 5.67
CA PRO A 79 -7.69 3.53 4.95
C PRO A 79 -7.72 2.11 5.51
N PHE A 80 -8.90 1.51 5.59
CA PHE A 80 -9.05 0.08 5.83
C PHE A 80 -8.55 -0.73 4.63
N PHE A 81 -7.73 -1.76 4.89
CA PHE A 81 -7.21 -2.64 3.86
C PHE A 81 -8.24 -3.69 3.40
N GLN A 82 -9.25 -3.21 2.67
CA GLN A 82 -10.27 -4.03 2.01
C GLN A 82 -9.92 -4.34 0.54
N ASP A 83 -10.52 -5.40 0.01
CA ASP A 83 -10.21 -5.93 -1.32
C ASP A 83 -10.65 -4.96 -2.42
N GLU A 84 -11.83 -4.39 -2.27
CA GLU A 84 -12.48 -3.50 -3.24
C GLU A 84 -11.63 -2.25 -3.44
N MET A 85 -11.15 -1.67 -2.34
CA MET A 85 -10.27 -0.52 -2.38
C MET A 85 -8.91 -0.86 -2.98
N PHE A 86 -8.34 -2.02 -2.64
CA PHE A 86 -7.07 -2.43 -3.22
C PHE A 86 -7.18 -2.67 -4.73
N VAL A 87 -8.21 -3.40 -5.18
CA VAL A 87 -8.46 -3.67 -6.60
C VAL A 87 -8.77 -2.38 -7.36
N TRP A 88 -9.50 -1.42 -6.76
CA TRP A 88 -9.78 -0.14 -7.40
C TRP A 88 -8.50 0.66 -7.69
N PHE A 89 -7.57 0.72 -6.73
CA PHE A 89 -6.28 1.38 -6.93
C PHE A 89 -5.31 0.58 -7.80
N PHE A 90 -5.44 -0.74 -7.84
CA PHE A 90 -4.52 -1.64 -8.53
C PHE A 90 -5.27 -2.71 -9.37
N PRO A 91 -5.96 -2.33 -10.45
CA PRO A 91 -6.87 -3.23 -11.20
C PRO A 91 -6.15 -4.38 -11.93
N ASN A 92 -4.84 -4.25 -12.17
CA ASN A 92 -4.04 -5.24 -12.91
C ASN A 92 -3.23 -6.18 -12.01
N VAL A 93 -3.54 -6.25 -10.70
CA VAL A 93 -2.90 -7.21 -9.81
C VAL A 93 -3.57 -8.56 -10.05
N GLY A 94 -3.06 -9.32 -11.02
CA GLY A 94 -3.56 -10.67 -11.38
C GLY A 94 -3.32 -11.75 -10.31
N ASP A 95 -2.81 -11.38 -9.14
CA ASP A 95 -2.55 -12.28 -8.02
C ASP A 95 -3.59 -12.09 -6.91
N LYS A 96 -3.93 -13.19 -6.24
CA LYS A 96 -4.71 -13.19 -5.00
C LYS A 96 -4.04 -12.30 -3.95
N LEU A 97 -4.79 -11.36 -3.37
CA LEU A 97 -4.33 -10.46 -2.32
C LEU A 97 -3.79 -11.25 -1.12
N LYS A 98 -2.58 -10.92 -0.67
CA LYS A 98 -1.91 -11.65 0.42
C LYS A 98 -2.09 -10.99 1.79
N TYR A 99 -2.70 -9.80 1.84
CA TYR A 99 -2.89 -8.99 3.04
C TYR A 99 -1.59 -8.78 3.83
N THR A 100 -0.51 -8.47 3.12
CA THR A 100 0.79 -8.18 3.73
C THR A 100 0.92 -6.70 4.09
N LEU A 101 1.79 -6.39 5.06
CA LEU A 101 2.14 -5.00 5.40
C LEU A 101 2.62 -4.22 4.17
N LYS A 102 3.38 -4.87 3.26
CA LYS A 102 3.90 -4.22 2.05
C LYS A 102 2.80 -3.79 1.10
N GLU A 103 1.81 -4.65 0.87
CA GLU A 103 0.65 -4.32 0.03
C GLU A 103 -0.17 -3.19 0.67
N TYR A 104 -0.34 -3.23 1.99
CA TYR A 104 -1.04 -2.16 2.70
C TYR A 104 -0.32 -0.80 2.58
N LEU A 105 1.00 -0.75 2.78
CA LEU A 105 1.76 0.49 2.65
C LEU A 105 1.69 1.05 1.23
N ARG A 106 1.67 0.18 0.22
CA ARG A 106 1.43 0.59 -1.18
C ARG A 106 0.05 1.23 -1.35
N LEU A 107 -1.00 0.66 -0.74
CA LEU A 107 -2.34 1.25 -0.75
C LEU A 107 -2.36 2.61 -0.04
N LEU A 108 -1.74 2.71 1.15
CA LEU A 108 -1.65 3.94 1.93
C LEU A 108 -0.99 5.07 1.12
N GLU A 109 0.10 4.76 0.42
CA GLU A 109 0.82 5.70 -0.45
C GLU A 109 -0.02 6.13 -1.66
N ALA A 110 -0.74 5.20 -2.28
CA ALA A 110 -1.58 5.52 -3.44
C ALA A 110 -2.85 6.32 -3.07
N ALA A 111 -3.44 6.06 -1.89
CA ALA A 111 -4.63 6.74 -1.41
C ALA A 111 -4.35 8.17 -0.94
N ALA A 112 -3.18 8.42 -0.37
CA ALA A 112 -2.73 9.72 0.15
C ALA A 112 -3.04 10.93 -0.76
N PRO A 113 -2.62 10.95 -2.05
CA PRO A 113 -2.89 12.08 -2.94
C PRO A 113 -4.38 12.22 -3.30
N VAL A 114 -5.15 11.12 -3.32
CA VAL A 114 -6.59 11.16 -3.61
C VAL A 114 -7.35 11.82 -2.46
N LEU A 115 -7.03 11.43 -1.22
CA LEU A 115 -7.61 12.03 -0.02
C LEU A 115 -7.32 13.53 0.06
N GLU A 116 -6.10 13.95 -0.28
CA GLU A 116 -5.71 15.36 -0.33
C GLU A 116 -6.44 16.12 -1.44
N LYS A 117 -6.41 15.60 -2.66
CA LYS A 117 -6.97 16.29 -3.84
C LYS A 117 -8.48 16.46 -3.74
N LEU A 118 -9.18 15.43 -3.26
CA LEU A 118 -10.63 15.45 -3.13
C LEU A 118 -11.09 16.00 -1.76
N ASN A 119 -10.17 16.21 -0.83
CA ASN A 119 -10.45 16.64 0.55
C ASN A 119 -11.53 15.75 1.21
N VAL A 120 -11.39 14.44 1.05
CA VAL A 120 -12.29 13.42 1.62
C VAL A 120 -11.57 12.59 2.68
N ARG A 121 -12.33 11.95 3.55
CA ARG A 121 -11.81 11.05 4.58
C ARG A 121 -11.51 9.68 3.98
N ALA A 122 -10.57 8.96 4.59
CA ALA A 122 -10.26 7.58 4.22
C ALA A 122 -11.53 6.69 4.23
N VAL A 123 -12.37 6.81 5.26
CA VAL A 123 -13.64 6.06 5.34
C VAL A 123 -14.64 6.38 4.23
N GLU A 124 -14.62 7.60 3.67
CA GLU A 124 -15.50 7.97 2.55
C GLU A 124 -14.98 7.35 1.25
N LEU A 125 -13.67 7.39 1.06
CA LEU A 125 -13.02 6.74 -0.08
C LEU A 125 -13.25 5.22 -0.07
N GLU A 126 -13.24 4.60 1.10
CA GLU A 126 -13.58 3.18 1.30
C GLU A 126 -15.02 2.86 0.90
N GLN A 127 -15.98 3.70 1.29
CA GLN A 127 -17.39 3.51 0.90
C GLN A 127 -17.57 3.59 -0.61
N VAL A 128 -16.89 4.55 -1.26
CA VAL A 128 -16.89 4.65 -2.73
C VAL A 128 -16.28 3.41 -3.35
N ALA A 129 -15.13 2.94 -2.84
CA ALA A 129 -14.50 1.73 -3.32
C ALA A 129 -15.43 0.52 -3.26
N TYR A 130 -16.15 0.36 -2.14
CA TYR A 130 -17.10 -0.73 -1.95
C TYR A 130 -18.22 -0.70 -2.99
N VAL A 131 -18.83 0.48 -3.21
CA VAL A 131 -19.91 0.65 -4.19
C VAL A 131 -19.42 0.37 -5.61
N LEU A 132 -18.23 0.85 -5.98
CA LEU A 132 -17.63 0.60 -7.29
C LEU A 132 -17.21 -0.86 -7.49
N GLY A 133 -16.81 -1.55 -6.42
CA GLY A 133 -16.50 -2.99 -6.44
C GLY A 133 -17.74 -3.88 -6.55
N HIS A 134 -18.92 -3.37 -6.17
CA HIS A 134 -20.16 -4.12 -6.10
C HIS A 134 -21.29 -3.48 -6.92
N VAL A 135 -20.98 -2.93 -8.10
CA VAL A 135 -22.02 -2.35 -8.99
C VAL A 135 -23.10 -3.38 -9.34
N ASP A 136 -22.79 -4.67 -9.26
CA ASP A 136 -23.71 -5.79 -9.46
C ASP A 136 -24.85 -5.85 -8.43
N VAL A 137 -24.65 -5.33 -7.22
CA VAL A 137 -25.67 -5.36 -6.14
C VAL A 137 -26.63 -4.16 -6.18
N LEU A 138 -26.30 -3.14 -6.97
CA LEU A 138 -27.15 -1.96 -7.18
C LEU A 138 -28.36 -2.29 -8.04
N ASP A 139 -29.47 -1.59 -7.79
CA ASP A 139 -30.63 -1.71 -8.65
C ASP A 139 -30.39 -1.09 -10.05
N ALA A 140 -31.32 -1.33 -10.98
CA ALA A 140 -31.16 -0.87 -12.36
C ALA A 140 -31.11 0.66 -12.48
N ALA A 141 -31.83 1.39 -11.62
CA ALA A 141 -31.88 2.85 -11.65
C ALA A 141 -30.59 3.46 -11.08
N GLU A 142 -30.11 2.94 -9.95
CA GLU A 142 -28.86 3.34 -9.29
C GLU A 142 -27.65 3.07 -10.19
N ARG A 143 -27.59 1.89 -10.83
CA ARG A 143 -26.52 1.55 -11.78
C ARG A 143 -26.51 2.46 -12.98
N GLN A 144 -27.68 2.77 -13.53
CA GLN A 144 -27.81 3.66 -14.68
C GLN A 144 -27.35 5.07 -14.31
N ALA A 145 -27.78 5.60 -13.16
CA ALA A 145 -27.36 6.91 -12.66
C ALA A 145 -25.83 7.01 -12.49
N LEU A 146 -25.18 6.00 -11.92
CA LEU A 146 -23.71 5.97 -11.83
C LEU A 146 -23.04 5.97 -13.21
N THR A 147 -23.56 5.15 -14.13
CA THR A 147 -23.01 5.04 -15.49
C THR A 147 -23.12 6.37 -16.25
N ASP A 148 -24.22 7.09 -16.06
CA ASP A 148 -24.44 8.37 -16.72
C ASP A 148 -23.50 9.46 -16.19
N VAL A 149 -23.26 9.50 -14.86
CA VAL A 149 -22.25 10.39 -14.26
C VAL A 149 -20.85 10.13 -14.83
N PHE A 150 -20.47 8.86 -15.03
CA PHE A 150 -19.16 8.54 -15.63
C PHE A 150 -19.05 8.99 -17.08
N LYS A 151 -20.11 8.84 -17.89
CA LYS A 151 -20.12 9.30 -19.29
C LYS A 151 -20.05 10.83 -19.41
N GLU A 152 -20.71 11.55 -18.52
CA GLU A 152 -20.66 13.02 -18.50
C GLU A 152 -19.24 13.53 -18.22
N CYS A 153 -18.48 12.82 -17.38
CA CYS A 153 -17.07 13.14 -17.09
C CYS A 153 -16.11 12.81 -18.24
N GLU A 154 -16.43 11.84 -19.10
CA GLU A 154 -15.61 11.52 -20.29
C GLU A 154 -15.80 12.51 -21.45
N GLY A 155 -16.90 13.28 -21.44
CA GLY A 155 -17.22 14.27 -22.48
C GLY A 155 -16.41 15.57 -22.42
N ASP A 156 -15.64 15.81 -21.34
CA ASP A 156 -14.88 17.05 -21.09
C ASP A 156 -13.37 16.93 -21.39
N THR A 157 -12.92 15.84 -22.03
CA THR A 157 -11.61 15.85 -22.69
C THR A 157 -11.71 16.56 -24.04
N GLY A 158 -11.62 17.89 -23.97
CA GLY A 158 -11.61 18.79 -25.11
C GLY A 158 -10.70 18.32 -26.24
N THR A 159 -11.31 18.11 -27.40
CA THR A 159 -10.62 17.98 -28.68
C THR A 159 -10.03 19.35 -29.03
N SER A 160 -8.76 19.59 -28.70
CA SER A 160 -8.00 20.67 -29.35
C SER A 160 -7.66 20.23 -30.77
N GLN A 161 -8.61 20.45 -31.68
CA GLN A 161 -8.29 20.68 -33.08
C GLN A 161 -7.54 22.02 -33.15
N ASP A 162 -6.21 21.98 -33.20
CA ASP A 162 -5.45 23.07 -33.79
C ASP A 162 -4.92 22.60 -35.14
N GLY A 163 -5.66 22.99 -36.18
CA GLY A 163 -5.22 22.90 -37.55
C GLY A 163 -5.26 24.29 -38.15
N ASN A 164 -4.11 24.95 -38.29
CA ASN A 164 -3.71 25.50 -39.60
C ASN A 164 -2.30 26.13 -39.61
N ARG A 165 -1.58 25.76 -40.68
CA ARG A 165 -0.77 26.61 -41.57
C ARG A 165 0.44 27.35 -40.99
N GLY A 166 1.61 26.83 -41.35
CA GLY A 166 2.78 27.67 -41.60
C GLY A 166 2.59 28.59 -42.81
N PRO A 167 3.51 29.55 -42.97
CA PRO A 167 4.18 29.70 -44.25
C PRO A 167 5.71 29.89 -44.13
N ASP A 168 6.39 29.53 -45.22
CA ASP A 168 7.81 29.68 -45.51
C ASP A 168 8.33 31.13 -45.44
N ARG A 169 9.60 31.33 -45.04
CA ARG A 169 10.76 31.79 -45.87
C ARG A 169 11.87 32.52 -45.09
N ALA A 170 13.10 32.07 -45.37
CA ALA A 170 14.37 32.80 -45.61
C ALA A 170 15.10 33.63 -44.53
N ALA A 171 16.37 33.23 -44.27
CA ALA A 171 17.68 33.96 -44.21
C ALA A 171 17.71 35.37 -43.53
N GLU A 172 18.69 35.80 -42.72
CA GLU A 172 20.17 35.76 -42.69
C GLU A 172 20.66 36.14 -41.26
N ASP A 173 21.75 35.55 -40.73
CA ASP A 173 23.09 36.14 -40.51
C ASP A 173 23.41 36.61 -39.06
N GLY A 174 24.63 36.29 -38.62
CA GLY A 174 25.38 37.03 -37.59
C GLY A 174 25.51 36.46 -36.16
N GLY A 175 26.69 35.92 -35.82
CA GLY A 175 27.38 36.31 -34.57
C GLY A 175 27.66 35.26 -33.47
N ASP A 176 28.80 34.57 -33.61
CA ASP A 176 29.85 34.28 -32.61
C ASP A 176 29.54 34.19 -31.09
N ALA A 177 29.84 33.04 -30.45
CA ALA A 177 30.96 32.88 -29.50
C ALA A 177 30.79 31.70 -28.51
N LYS A 178 31.86 30.87 -28.44
CA LYS A 178 32.32 30.01 -27.32
C LYS A 178 31.43 28.84 -26.85
N ASP A 179 31.93 27.69 -26.41
CA ASP A 179 33.23 27.02 -26.29
C ASP A 179 32.88 25.59 -25.76
N THR A 180 33.81 24.64 -25.93
CA THR A 180 33.97 23.41 -25.13
C THR A 180 33.25 22.13 -25.58
N THR A 181 33.82 21.52 -26.63
CA THR A 181 34.45 20.18 -26.68
C THR A 181 34.03 19.05 -25.70
N THR A 182 33.84 17.85 -26.30
CA THR A 182 34.11 16.46 -25.81
C THR A 182 32.89 15.70 -25.23
N SER A 183 32.17 14.82 -25.98
CA SER A 183 32.43 13.38 -26.25
C SER A 183 32.83 12.55 -25.00
N THR A 184 32.33 11.36 -24.65
CA THR A 184 31.66 10.22 -25.33
C THR A 184 31.05 9.28 -24.22
N PRO A 185 30.34 8.18 -24.54
CA PRO A 185 29.27 7.57 -23.73
C PRO A 185 29.72 6.45 -22.76
N ARG A 186 28.92 6.19 -21.72
CA ARG A 186 29.09 5.04 -20.82
C ARG A 186 28.03 3.96 -21.08
N ARG A 187 28.55 2.77 -21.41
CA ARG A 187 27.88 1.49 -21.72
C ARG A 187 27.04 0.90 -20.59
N GLU A 188 26.00 0.19 -21.01
CA GLU A 188 25.25 -0.87 -20.32
C GLU A 188 26.15 -2.05 -19.86
N PRO A 189 25.75 -2.80 -18.81
CA PRO A 189 26.22 -4.17 -18.59
C PRO A 189 25.11 -5.23 -18.82
N PRO A 190 25.40 -6.34 -19.54
CA PRO A 190 24.57 -7.53 -19.64
C PRO A 190 25.19 -8.70 -18.78
N PRO A 191 24.75 -9.99 -18.84
CA PRO A 191 24.22 -10.69 -17.68
C PRO A 191 25.01 -11.96 -17.24
N ALA A 192 24.62 -12.48 -16.06
CA ALA A 192 24.73 -13.82 -15.46
C ALA A 192 25.72 -14.87 -16.02
N ASP A 193 26.46 -15.54 -15.12
CA ASP A 193 26.77 -16.97 -15.28
C ASP A 193 26.92 -17.75 -13.96
N LYS A 194 26.83 -19.07 -14.12
CA LYS A 194 26.38 -20.12 -13.20
C LYS A 194 27.40 -20.60 -12.15
N GLY A 195 26.87 -20.94 -10.97
CA GLY A 195 27.02 -22.24 -10.28
C GLY A 195 28.40 -22.73 -9.81
N ARG A 196 28.53 -23.01 -8.50
CA ARG A 196 29.14 -24.28 -8.04
C ARG A 196 28.83 -24.62 -6.59
N LYS A 197 28.41 -25.89 -6.41
CA LYS A 197 28.18 -26.63 -5.18
C LYS A 197 29.50 -27.26 -4.72
N ARG A 198 29.95 -27.03 -3.47
CA ARG A 198 30.89 -27.90 -2.70
C ARG A 198 30.60 -27.74 -1.19
N VAL A 199 30.01 -28.75 -0.54
CA VAL A 199 30.63 -29.90 0.18
C VAL A 199 30.97 -29.53 1.63
N ALA A 200 30.33 -30.26 2.56
CA ALA A 200 30.63 -30.30 3.98
C ALA A 200 31.68 -31.38 4.30
N ARG A 201 32.50 -31.13 5.32
CA ARG A 201 33.29 -32.04 6.19
C ARG A 201 34.08 -31.15 7.16
N GLU A 202 34.38 -31.46 8.42
CA GLU A 202 34.10 -32.49 9.44
C GLU A 202 34.63 -31.83 10.74
N LYS A 203 33.82 -31.65 11.80
CA LYS A 203 33.84 -32.41 13.07
C LYS A 203 35.22 -32.86 13.58
N ASP A 204 35.62 -32.29 14.73
CA ASP A 204 36.39 -32.98 15.77
C ASP A 204 35.46 -33.32 16.95
N GLU A 205 35.77 -34.44 17.58
CA GLU A 205 34.96 -35.25 18.50
C GLU A 205 35.23 -34.93 19.98
N ASP A 206 34.24 -35.22 20.83
CA ASP A 206 34.30 -35.77 22.20
C ASP A 206 32.88 -35.62 22.80
N ASP A 207 32.24 -36.49 23.56
CA ASP A 207 32.40 -37.88 24.00
C ASP A 207 31.05 -38.23 24.69
N LYS A 208 30.72 -39.53 24.80
CA LYS A 208 29.69 -40.18 25.64
C LYS A 208 28.20 -40.16 25.22
N GLY A 209 27.83 -41.30 24.61
CA GLY A 209 27.10 -42.33 25.37
C GLY A 209 25.59 -42.43 25.16
N GLY A 210 25.13 -43.64 24.78
CA GLY A 210 23.76 -44.09 25.03
C GLY A 210 23.05 -44.69 23.81
N GLU A 211 23.09 -46.01 23.71
CA GLU A 211 22.31 -46.83 22.79
C GLU A 211 20.79 -46.55 22.89
N THR A 212 20.07 -46.59 21.76
CA THR A 212 18.86 -47.41 21.65
C THR A 212 18.45 -47.60 20.18
N ARG A 213 18.13 -48.86 19.88
CA ARG A 213 17.85 -49.43 18.56
C ARG A 213 16.54 -48.92 17.97
N ALA A 214 16.55 -48.73 16.66
CA ALA A 214 15.36 -48.59 15.81
C ALA A 214 14.50 -49.87 15.76
N PRO A 215 13.22 -49.73 15.39
CA PRO A 215 12.72 -50.61 14.33
C PRO A 215 11.97 -49.90 13.20
N LYS A 216 12.15 -50.49 12.01
CA LYS A 216 11.59 -50.18 10.69
C LYS A 216 10.05 -50.23 10.67
N ARG A 217 9.40 -49.39 9.84
CA ARG A 217 8.67 -49.84 8.62
C ARG A 217 7.93 -48.72 7.85
N ARG A 218 8.18 -48.73 6.53
CA ARG A 218 7.21 -48.69 5.40
C ARG A 218 6.49 -47.37 5.07
N SER A 219 6.86 -46.76 3.94
CA SER A 219 6.00 -46.80 2.75
C SER A 219 6.80 -46.56 1.46
N GLN A 220 6.58 -47.43 0.48
CA GLN A 220 6.80 -47.14 -0.93
C GLN A 220 5.57 -46.39 -1.45
N ARG A 221 5.76 -45.37 -2.29
CA ARG A 221 5.21 -45.37 -3.66
C ARG A 221 5.81 -44.21 -4.46
N LYS A 222 6.51 -44.57 -5.54
CA LYS A 222 6.79 -43.70 -6.68
C LYS A 222 5.93 -44.23 -7.84
N LYS A 223 5.42 -43.28 -8.63
CA LYS A 223 4.60 -43.39 -9.84
C LYS A 223 3.13 -43.72 -9.61
#